data_AF-A0A151JQT2-F1
#
_entry.id   AF-A0A151JQT2-F1
#
_cell.length_a   1.000
_cell.length_b   1.000
_cell.length_c   1.000
_cell.angle_alpha   90.00
_cell.angle_beta   90.00
_cell.angle_gamma   90.00
#
_symmetry.space_group_name_H-M   'P 1'
#
loop_
_entity.id
_entity.type
_entity.pdbx_description
1 polymer ?
#
loop_
_entity_poly.entity_id
_entity_poly.type
_entity_poly.pdbx_seq_one_letter_code
_entity_poly.pdbx_strand_id
1 'polypeptide(L)'
;MTNVVITANTTALARLKLYDYLEKLDKRVLYYDTDSCIYLSTGEPNEYEPRTGNFLGDMTDELESYGRGNYIESFVSSGPKFYAYIVRTPEGRTHEVCKIKGITLNFKNSIVLNFNSIKKLIEENERKRREAEDQTGKAMINLHFTAIRRTAFHEIITRNETKSCAPVYW
;
A
#
# COMPACT_ATOMS: atom_id res chain seq x y z
N MET A 1 -18.25 -28.06 4.60
CA MET A 1 -19.43 -27.26 4.97
C MET A 1 -18.93 -25.90 5.45
N THR A 2 -19.24 -24.84 4.72
CA THR A 2 -18.71 -23.48 4.97
C THR A 2 -19.79 -22.64 5.66
N ASN A 3 -19.48 -22.05 6.82
CA ASN A 3 -20.42 -21.20 7.55
C ASN A 3 -20.15 -19.72 7.23
N VAL A 4 -20.94 -19.19 6.30
CA VAL A 4 -20.82 -17.80 5.82
C VAL A 4 -21.10 -16.77 6.93
N VAL A 5 -21.96 -17.10 7.89
CA VAL A 5 -22.34 -16.19 8.99
C VAL A 5 -21.15 -15.95 9.92
N ILE A 6 -20.39 -17.01 10.24
CA ILE A 6 -19.18 -16.88 11.05
C ILE A 6 -18.16 -15.99 10.33
N THR A 7 -17.92 -16.21 9.04
CA THR A 7 -16.98 -15.39 8.25
C THR A 7 -17.39 -13.91 8.19
N ALA A 8 -18.68 -13.63 8.03
CA ALA A 8 -19.19 -12.26 8.02
C ALA A 8 -18.96 -11.57 9.37
N ASN A 9 -19.28 -12.26 10.48
CA ASN A 9 -19.10 -11.73 11.82
C ASN A 9 -17.61 -11.47 12.14
N THR A 10 -16.72 -12.41 11.83
CA THR A 10 -15.27 -12.24 12.02
C THR A 10 -14.74 -11.04 11.23
N THR A 11 -15.18 -10.87 9.97
CA THR A 11 -14.72 -9.75 9.14
C THR A 11 -15.28 -8.41 9.65
N ALA A 12 -16.51 -8.37 10.13
CA ALA A 12 -17.11 -7.18 10.73
C ALA A 12 -16.36 -6.76 12.00
N LEU A 13 -16.06 -7.72 12.90
CA LEU A 13 -15.30 -7.47 14.11
C LEU A 13 -13.87 -6.99 13.82
N ALA A 14 -13.19 -7.57 12.83
CA ALA A 14 -11.86 -7.10 12.41
C ALA A 14 -11.89 -5.64 11.91
N ARG A 15 -12.91 -5.27 11.12
CA ARG A 15 -13.07 -3.89 10.64
C ARG A 15 -13.35 -2.91 11.76
N LEU A 16 -14.22 -3.27 12.71
CA LEU A 16 -14.50 -2.44 13.88
C LEU A 16 -13.24 -2.25 14.72
N LYS A 17 -12.48 -3.32 14.93
CA LYS A 17 -11.20 -3.26 15.66
C LYS A 17 -10.21 -2.30 14.99
N LEU A 18 -10.06 -2.34 13.67
CA LEU A 18 -9.21 -1.38 12.95
C LEU A 18 -9.78 0.05 13.06
N TYR A 19 -11.10 0.20 12.93
CA TYR A 19 -11.78 1.49 13.03
C TYR A 19 -11.52 2.20 14.37
N ASP A 20 -11.47 1.48 15.49
CA ASP A 20 -11.15 2.04 16.81
C ASP A 20 -9.78 2.76 16.87
N TYR A 21 -8.83 2.38 16.00
CA TYR A 21 -7.54 3.08 15.87
C TYR A 21 -7.64 4.23 14.88
N LEU A 22 -8.30 4.01 13.74
CA LEU A 22 -8.48 5.03 12.70
C LEU A 22 -9.24 6.25 13.22
N GLU A 23 -10.28 6.05 14.03
CA GLU A 23 -11.08 7.12 14.63
C GLU A 23 -10.22 8.03 15.53
N LYS A 24 -9.27 7.46 16.27
CA LYS A 24 -8.36 8.22 17.15
C LYS A 24 -7.22 8.89 16.40
N LEU A 25 -6.77 8.28 15.31
CA LEU A 25 -5.75 8.84 14.42
C LEU A 25 -6.32 9.99 13.55
N ASP A 26 -7.61 9.93 13.22
CA ASP A 26 -8.38 10.91 12.45
C ASP A 26 -7.64 11.30 11.15
N LYS A 27 -7.38 12.59 10.94
CA LYS A 27 -6.75 13.14 9.73
C LYS A 27 -5.31 12.71 9.51
N ARG A 28 -4.67 12.07 10.50
CA ARG A 28 -3.29 11.60 10.38
C ARG A 28 -3.19 10.28 9.63
N VAL A 29 -4.30 9.58 9.38
CA VAL A 29 -4.28 8.35 8.58
C VAL A 29 -4.00 8.68 7.11
N LEU A 30 -2.90 8.13 6.58
CA LEU A 30 -2.52 8.25 5.17
C LEU A 30 -3.04 7.08 4.33
N TYR A 31 -3.13 5.89 4.93
CA TYR A 31 -3.58 4.67 4.26
C TYR A 31 -4.01 3.61 5.27
N TYR A 32 -4.91 2.70 4.88
CA TYR A 32 -5.28 1.53 5.68
C TYR A 32 -5.70 0.36 4.77
N ASP A 33 -5.41 -0.88 5.20
CA ASP A 33 -5.83 -2.10 4.52
C ASP A 33 -5.96 -3.25 5.51
N THR A 34 -7.17 -3.84 5.57
CA THR A 34 -7.56 -5.04 6.34
C THR A 34 -7.27 -5.00 7.84
N ASP A 35 -6.00 -4.94 8.21
CA ASP A 35 -5.42 -5.06 9.54
C ASP A 35 -4.20 -4.13 9.75
N SER A 36 -3.89 -3.26 8.79
CA SER A 36 -2.76 -2.31 8.84
C SER A 36 -3.21 -0.87 8.56
N CYS A 37 -2.48 0.10 9.10
CA CYS A 37 -2.63 1.51 8.76
C CYS A 37 -1.27 2.21 8.72
N ILE A 38 -1.14 3.18 7.82
CA ILE A 38 -0.01 4.10 7.74
C ILE A 38 -0.53 5.46 8.17
N TYR A 39 0.14 6.11 9.11
CA TYR A 39 -0.27 7.38 9.66
C TYR A 39 0.92 8.33 9.82
N LEU A 40 0.62 9.62 9.92
CA LEU A 40 1.58 10.67 10.23
C LEU A 40 1.81 10.74 11.74
N SER A 41 3.02 10.49 12.19
CA SER A 41 3.44 10.76 13.56
C SER A 41 4.21 12.10 13.59
N THR A 42 3.76 13.04 14.40
CA THR A 42 4.38 14.36 14.58
C THR A 42 5.40 14.38 15.72
N GLY A 43 5.38 13.37 16.60
CA GLY A 43 6.15 13.33 17.83
C GLY A 43 5.57 14.20 18.96
N GLU A 44 4.40 14.79 18.77
CA GLU A 44 3.73 15.60 19.78
C GLU A 44 3.21 14.72 20.94
N PRO A 45 3.54 15.04 22.21
CA PRO A 45 3.18 14.19 23.35
C PRO A 45 1.68 14.10 23.63
N ASN A 46 0.90 15.05 23.08
CA ASN A 46 -0.56 15.10 23.23
C ASN A 46 -1.32 14.37 22.11
N GLU A 47 -0.62 13.92 21.07
CA GLU A 47 -1.25 13.15 20.00
C GLU A 47 -1.37 11.67 20.35
N TYR A 48 -2.44 11.04 19.88
CA TYR A 48 -2.64 9.61 20.08
C TYR A 48 -1.61 8.81 19.28
N GLU A 49 -0.85 7.94 19.93
CA GLU A 49 0.00 6.95 19.27
C GLU A 49 -0.57 5.54 19.53
N PRO A 50 -0.85 4.74 18.49
CA PRO A 50 -1.29 3.37 18.66
C PRO A 50 -0.30 2.58 19.52
N ARG A 51 -0.81 1.94 20.57
CA ARG A 51 0.03 1.05 21.39
C ARG A 51 0.38 -0.20 20.60
N THR A 52 1.67 -0.50 20.52
CA THR A 52 2.16 -1.75 19.96
C THR A 52 2.35 -2.80 21.04
N GLY A 53 2.19 -4.07 20.67
CA GLY A 53 2.28 -5.19 21.61
C GLY A 53 2.50 -6.53 20.91
N ASN A 54 2.74 -7.57 21.70
CA ASN A 54 3.06 -8.92 21.22
C ASN A 54 1.91 -9.91 21.42
N PHE A 55 0.74 -9.45 21.88
CA PHE A 55 -0.41 -10.32 22.15
C PHE A 55 -1.42 -10.31 21.01
N LEU A 56 -2.29 -11.32 20.98
CA LEU A 56 -3.32 -11.45 19.96
C LEU A 56 -4.26 -10.24 19.97
N GLY A 57 -4.33 -9.54 18.83
CA GLY A 57 -5.18 -8.36 18.64
C GLY A 57 -4.50 -7.03 18.98
N ASP A 58 -3.23 -7.05 19.38
CA ASP A 58 -2.40 -5.86 19.46
C ASP A 58 -1.97 -5.43 18.06
N MET A 59 -1.77 -4.11 17.88
CA MET A 59 -1.08 -3.59 16.70
C MET A 59 0.42 -3.89 16.84
N THR A 60 1.09 -4.15 15.73
CA THR A 60 2.54 -4.33 15.68
C THR A 60 3.15 -3.27 14.77
N ASP A 61 4.40 -2.89 15.04
CA ASP A 61 5.16 -2.01 14.15
C ASP A 61 5.86 -2.84 13.07
N GLU A 62 5.36 -2.79 11.83
CA GLU A 62 5.96 -3.50 10.69
C GLU A 62 7.38 -3.04 10.37
N LEU A 63 7.77 -1.82 10.78
CA LEU A 63 9.09 -1.25 10.49
C LEU A 63 10.19 -1.84 11.39
N GLU A 64 9.83 -2.45 12.52
CA GLU A 64 10.79 -3.14 13.39
C GLU A 64 11.51 -4.28 12.67
N SER A 65 10.90 -4.85 11.62
CA SER A 65 11.54 -5.87 10.77
C SER A 65 12.81 -5.36 10.06
N TYR A 66 12.94 -4.05 9.88
CA TYR A 66 14.13 -3.41 9.31
C TYR A 66 15.12 -2.94 10.39
N GLY A 67 14.80 -3.08 11.68
CA GLY A 67 15.56 -2.53 12.81
C GLY A 67 14.74 -1.59 13.71
N ARG A 68 15.29 -1.28 14.89
CA ARG A 68 14.62 -0.45 15.89
C ARG A 68 14.78 1.03 15.55
N GLY A 69 13.70 1.81 15.67
CA GLY A 69 13.72 3.27 15.46
C GLY A 69 13.63 3.69 14.00
N ASN A 70 13.25 2.78 13.11
CA ASN A 70 12.96 3.09 11.72
C ASN A 70 11.64 3.85 11.60
N TYR A 71 11.57 4.74 10.62
CA TYR A 71 10.34 5.45 10.30
C TYR A 71 10.19 5.62 8.79
N ILE A 72 8.95 5.77 8.34
CA ILE A 72 8.67 6.11 6.95
C ILE A 72 8.97 7.60 6.75
N GLU A 73 9.97 7.90 5.94
CA GLU A 73 10.31 9.28 5.57
C GLU A 73 9.38 9.82 4.48
N SER A 74 8.98 8.98 3.54
CA SER A 74 8.20 9.40 2.38
C SER A 74 7.23 8.32 1.98
N PHE A 75 5.99 8.71 1.71
CA PHE A 75 4.90 7.82 1.34
C PHE A 75 4.18 8.38 0.11
N VAL A 76 3.86 7.50 -0.84
CA VAL A 76 3.02 7.82 -2.00
C VAL A 76 1.99 6.71 -2.21
N SER A 77 0.76 7.10 -2.50
CA SER A 77 -0.33 6.17 -2.82
C SER A 77 -1.06 6.62 -4.07
N SER A 78 -1.29 5.66 -4.96
CA SER A 78 -2.00 5.85 -6.23
C SER A 78 -3.36 5.14 -6.21
N GLY A 79 -3.74 4.53 -5.06
CA GLY A 79 -5.02 3.86 -4.86
C GLY A 79 -4.90 2.59 -4.00
N PRO A 80 -5.99 1.83 -3.85
CA PRO A 80 -5.99 0.62 -3.03
C PRO A 80 -4.99 -0.42 -3.54
N LYS A 81 -4.11 -0.86 -2.64
CA LYS A 81 -3.03 -1.83 -2.90
C LYS A 81 -2.09 -1.37 -4.02
N PHE A 82 -1.92 -0.05 -4.16
CA PHE A 82 -0.97 0.58 -5.06
C PHE A 82 -0.27 1.77 -4.38
N TYR A 83 0.76 1.48 -3.61
CA TYR A 83 1.50 2.47 -2.83
C TYR A 83 2.99 2.10 -2.73
N ALA A 84 3.81 3.08 -2.39
CA ALA A 84 5.22 2.89 -2.11
C ALA A 84 5.68 3.84 -0.99
N TYR A 85 6.72 3.43 -0.26
CA TYR A 85 7.30 4.23 0.79
C TYR A 85 8.80 3.99 0.95
N ILE A 86 9.48 4.98 1.51
CA ILE A 86 10.89 4.93 1.85
C ILE A 86 10.99 4.92 3.37
N VAL A 87 11.61 3.87 3.91
CA VAL A 87 11.95 3.75 5.32
C VAL A 87 13.36 4.29 5.52
N ARG A 88 13.56 5.13 6.53
CA ARG A 88 14.89 5.59 6.95
C ARG A 88 15.26 4.94 8.27
N THR A 89 16.50 4.45 8.34
CA THR A 89 17.07 3.92 9.57
C THR A 89 17.80 4.99 10.38
N PRO A 90 17.96 4.82 11.70
CA PRO A 90 18.75 5.74 12.52
C PRO A 90 20.19 5.92 12.04
N GLU A 91 20.76 4.91 11.36
CA GLU A 91 22.10 4.95 10.76
C GLU A 91 22.13 5.68 9.40
N GLY A 92 21.00 6.25 8.96
CA GLY A 92 20.88 6.99 7.70
C GLY A 92 20.70 6.11 6.47
N ARG A 93 20.52 4.79 6.62
CA ARG A 93 20.22 3.90 5.49
C ARG A 93 18.77 4.07 5.07
N THR A 94 18.49 3.79 3.81
CA THR A 94 17.13 3.84 3.26
C THR A 94 16.73 2.51 2.67
N HIS A 95 15.47 2.13 2.90
CA HIS A 95 14.85 0.95 2.32
C HIS A 95 13.59 1.36 1.57
N GLU A 96 13.55 1.07 0.27
CA GLU A 96 12.37 1.32 -0.55
C GLU A 96 11.45 0.10 -0.52
N VAL A 97 10.16 0.34 -0.27
CA VAL A 97 9.12 -0.67 -0.34
C VAL A 97 8.05 -0.23 -1.34
N CYS A 98 7.76 -1.11 -2.29
CA CYS A 98 6.72 -0.91 -3.29
C CYS A 98 5.68 -2.03 -3.16
N LYS A 99 4.39 -1.68 -3.18
CA LYS A 99 3.27 -2.62 -3.03
C LYS A 99 2.25 -2.36 -4.13
N ILE A 100 2.19 -3.29 -5.09
CA ILE A 100 1.31 -3.20 -6.26
C ILE A 100 0.56 -4.51 -6.44
N LYS A 101 -0.77 -4.47 -6.30
CA LYS A 101 -1.61 -5.65 -6.46
C LYS A 101 -1.44 -6.27 -7.85
N GLY A 102 -1.32 -7.59 -7.92
CA GLY A 102 -1.36 -8.33 -9.17
C GLY A 102 -0.10 -8.25 -10.04
N ILE A 103 0.99 -7.71 -9.50
CA ILE A 103 2.31 -7.71 -10.13
C ILE A 103 3.31 -8.32 -9.14
N THR A 104 4.09 -9.29 -9.60
CA THR A 104 5.24 -9.77 -8.83
C THR A 104 6.38 -8.77 -9.00
N LEU A 105 6.83 -8.16 -7.90
CA LEU A 105 7.99 -7.27 -7.89
C LEU A 105 9.28 -8.09 -7.91
N ASN A 106 9.67 -8.51 -9.10
CA ASN A 106 11.02 -9.00 -9.38
C ASN A 106 11.93 -7.84 -9.76
N PHE A 107 13.24 -8.10 -9.86
CA PHE A 107 14.24 -7.08 -10.18
C PHE A 107 13.91 -6.25 -11.44
N LYS A 108 13.44 -6.91 -12.51
CA LYS A 108 13.07 -6.23 -13.76
C LYS A 108 11.88 -5.29 -13.56
N ASN A 109 10.87 -5.75 -12.85
CA ASN A 109 9.65 -4.99 -12.58
C ASN A 109 9.90 -3.85 -11.60
N SER A 110 10.77 -4.03 -10.60
CA SER A 110 11.10 -2.98 -9.62
C SER A 110 11.90 -1.82 -10.22
N ILE A 111 12.64 -2.05 -11.31
CA ILE A 111 13.28 -0.96 -12.06
C ILE A 111 12.24 -0.04 -12.70
N VAL A 112 11.11 -0.59 -13.16
CA VAL A 112 10.03 0.18 -13.80
C VAL A 112 9.05 0.73 -12.76
N LEU A 113 8.76 -0.06 -11.72
CA LEU A 113 7.80 0.25 -10.67
C LEU A 113 8.53 0.40 -9.34
N ASN A 114 9.02 1.61 -9.12
CA ASN A 114 9.65 2.07 -7.89
C ASN A 114 8.93 3.33 -7.36
N PHE A 115 9.33 3.76 -6.17
CA PHE A 115 8.81 4.95 -5.50
C PHE A 115 8.80 6.17 -6.42
N ASN A 116 9.92 6.45 -7.10
CA ASN A 116 10.05 7.60 -7.99
C ASN A 116 9.10 7.54 -9.18
N SER A 117 8.91 6.37 -9.77
CA SER A 117 8.03 6.17 -10.92
C SER A 117 6.57 6.37 -10.53
N ILE A 118 6.16 5.89 -9.35
CA ILE A 118 4.80 6.09 -8.81
C ILE A 118 4.57 7.57 -8.47
N LYS A 119 5.55 8.22 -7.83
CA LYS A 119 5.48 9.64 -7.52
C LYS A 119 5.28 10.49 -8.77
N LYS A 120 6.13 10.29 -9.80
CA LYS A 120 6.00 10.97 -11.10
C LYS A 120 4.65 10.74 -11.76
N LEU A 121 4.14 9.50 -11.70
CA LEU A 121 2.84 9.13 -12.24
C LEU A 121 1.70 9.94 -11.59
N ILE A 122 1.74 10.11 -10.26
CA ILE A 122 0.75 10.88 -9.52
C ILE A 122 0.87 12.38 -9.85
N GLU A 123 2.09 12.92 -9.80
CA GLU A 123 2.36 14.34 -10.10
C GLU A 123 1.91 14.74 -11.51
N GLU A 124 2.19 13.90 -12.52
CA GLU A 124 1.77 14.16 -13.90
C GLU A 124 0.25 14.15 -14.06
N ASN A 125 -0.45 13.19 -13.43
CA ASN A 125 -1.91 13.15 -13.48
C ASN A 125 -2.53 14.32 -12.72
N GLU A 126 -1.97 14.74 -11.57
CA GLU A 126 -2.43 15.94 -10.85
C GLU A 126 -2.24 17.21 -11.67
N ARG A 127 -1.14 17.34 -12.39
CA ARG A 127 -0.90 18.46 -13.31
C ARG A 127 -1.97 18.50 -14.43
N LYS A 128 -2.20 17.37 -15.11
CA LYS A 128 -3.23 17.25 -16.16
C LYS A 128 -4.64 17.55 -15.64
N ARG A 129 -4.97 17.15 -14.41
CA ARG A 129 -6.27 17.47 -13.77
C ARG A 129 -6.46 18.97 -13.56
N ARG A 130 -5.41 19.71 -13.18
CA ARG A 130 -5.47 21.17 -12.96
C ARG A 130 -5.58 21.96 -14.26
N GLU A 131 -4.99 21.44 -15.34
CA GLU A 131 -4.96 22.09 -16.66
C GLU A 131 -6.29 21.94 -17.44
N ALA A 132 -7.32 21.31 -16.87
CA ALA A 132 -8.66 21.15 -17.45
C ALA A 132 -8.68 20.57 -18.88
N GLU A 133 -7.67 19.76 -19.24
CA GLU A 133 -7.70 18.97 -20.47
C GLU A 133 -8.70 17.81 -20.28
N ASP A 134 -9.89 18.00 -20.84
CA ASP A 134 -10.93 17.00 -20.87
C ASP A 134 -10.42 15.71 -21.57
N GLN A 135 -10.59 14.59 -20.88
CA GLN A 135 -10.37 13.17 -21.28
C GLN A 135 -9.11 12.77 -22.07
N THR A 136 -8.09 13.61 -22.25
CA THR A 136 -6.89 13.22 -23.01
C THR A 136 -5.89 12.46 -22.12
N GLY A 137 -6.13 11.15 -21.97
CA GLY A 137 -5.17 10.14 -21.51
C GLY A 137 -4.53 10.38 -20.13
N LYS A 138 -5.12 9.78 -19.08
CA LYS A 138 -4.44 9.59 -17.79
C LYS A 138 -3.04 9.04 -18.03
N ALA A 139 -2.01 9.59 -17.38
CA ALA A 139 -0.69 9.01 -17.48
C ALA A 139 -0.73 7.60 -16.87
N MET A 140 -0.11 6.63 -17.54
CA MET A 140 -0.13 5.23 -17.15
C MET A 140 1.26 4.64 -17.27
N ILE A 141 1.61 3.74 -16.35
CA ILE A 141 2.79 2.89 -16.50
C ILE A 141 2.31 1.55 -17.07
N ASN A 142 2.75 1.24 -18.29
CA ASN A 142 2.50 -0.06 -18.90
C ASN A 142 3.65 -1.00 -18.55
N LEU A 143 3.35 -2.03 -17.76
CA LEU A 143 4.31 -3.05 -17.38
C LEU A 143 4.04 -4.33 -18.17
N HIS A 144 5.05 -4.79 -18.90
CA HIS A 144 5.07 -6.12 -19.51
C HIS A 144 5.79 -7.09 -18.59
N PHE A 145 5.08 -8.14 -18.14
CA PHE A 145 5.65 -9.12 -17.23
C PHE A 145 5.14 -10.53 -17.54
N THR A 146 5.91 -11.51 -17.09
CA THR A 146 5.55 -12.91 -17.21
C THR A 146 4.80 -13.33 -15.94
N ALA A 147 3.54 -13.70 -16.09
CA ALA A 147 2.65 -14.09 -15.00
C ALA A 147 2.51 -15.62 -14.94
N ILE A 148 2.52 -16.15 -13.72
CA ILE A 148 2.13 -17.54 -13.45
C ILE A 148 0.61 -17.54 -13.21
N ARG A 149 -0.11 -18.34 -13.99
CA ARG A 149 -1.58 -18.49 -13.92
C ARG A 149 -1.95 -19.94 -13.71
N ARG A 150 -3.11 -20.13 -13.09
CA ARG A 150 -3.72 -21.45 -12.94
C ARG A 150 -4.94 -21.55 -13.83
N THR A 151 -5.03 -22.60 -14.62
CA THR A 151 -6.21 -22.87 -15.46
C THR A 151 -7.37 -23.38 -14.60
N ALA A 152 -8.59 -23.43 -15.17
CA ALA A 152 -9.74 -24.06 -14.52
C ALA A 152 -9.45 -25.55 -14.17
N PHE A 153 -8.61 -26.21 -14.98
CA PHE A 153 -8.14 -27.58 -14.76
C PHE A 153 -6.93 -27.67 -13.84
N HIS A 154 -6.64 -26.60 -13.08
CA HIS A 154 -5.59 -26.57 -12.06
C HIS A 154 -4.15 -26.66 -12.56
N GLU A 155 -3.94 -26.58 -13.89
CA GLU A 155 -2.62 -26.59 -14.51
C GLU A 155 -1.92 -25.24 -14.32
N ILE A 156 -0.60 -25.29 -14.10
CA ILE A 156 0.24 -24.10 -13.94
C ILE A 156 0.78 -23.72 -15.31
N ILE A 157 0.47 -22.51 -15.75
CA ILE A 157 0.95 -21.97 -17.03
C ILE A 157 1.62 -20.63 -16.82
N THR A 158 2.61 -20.36 -17.67
CA THR A 158 3.36 -19.11 -17.71
C THR A 158 2.93 -18.32 -18.94
N ARG A 159 2.44 -17.10 -18.77
CA ARG A 159 1.99 -16.24 -19.88
C ARG A 159 2.56 -14.84 -19.77
N ASN A 160 2.87 -14.23 -20.91
CA ASN A 160 3.23 -12.82 -20.96
C ASN A 160 1.96 -11.98 -20.90
N GLU A 161 1.92 -11.05 -19.96
CA GLU A 161 0.80 -10.15 -19.72
C GLU A 161 1.29 -8.71 -19.71
N THR A 162 0.34 -7.80 -19.95
CA THR A 162 0.57 -6.36 -19.83
C THR A 162 -0.39 -5.83 -18.80
N LYS A 163 0.11 -5.01 -17.87
CA LYS A 163 -0.73 -4.29 -16.92
C LYS A 163 -0.48 -2.80 -17.00
N SER A 164 -1.55 -2.05 -17.22
CA SER A 164 -1.56 -0.59 -17.14
C SER A 164 -1.85 -0.17 -15.70
N CYS A 165 -0.92 0.56 -15.11
CA CYS A 165 -1.05 1.13 -13.77
C CYS A 165 -1.35 2.62 -13.90
N ALA A 166 -2.53 3.04 -13.46
CA ALA A 166 -2.97 4.44 -13.44
C ALA A 166 -3.48 4.81 -12.06
N PRO A 167 -3.37 6.09 -11.64
CA PRO A 167 -3.93 6.53 -10.36
C PRO A 167 -5.45 6.44 -10.32
N VAL A 168 -5.94 5.96 -9.18
CA VAL A 168 -7.36 5.93 -8.82
C VAL A 168 -7.59 6.97 -7.74
N TYR A 169 -8.23 8.07 -8.14
CA TYR A 169 -8.66 9.13 -7.23
C TYR A 169 -10.07 8.80 -6.70
N TRP A 170 -10.29 9.05 -5.41
CA TRP A 170 -11.59 8.95 -4.74
C TRP A 170 -12.10 10.35 -4.41
#